data_AF-A0A553FSK9-F1
#
_entry.id   AF-A0A553FSK9-F1
#
_cell.length_a   1.000
_cell.length_b   1.000
_cell.length_c   1.000
_cell.angle_alpha   90.00
_cell.angle_beta   90.00
_cell.angle_gamma   90.00
#
_symmetry.space_group_name_H-M   'P 1'
#
loop_
_entity.id
_entity.type
_entity.pdbx_description
1 polymer ?
#
loop_
_entity_poly.entity_id
_entity_poly.type
_entity_poly.pdbx_seq_one_letter_code
_entity_poly.pdbx_strand_id
1 'polypeptide(L)'
;MKSYLLLLYRLITYNVKVIFANKFVYFVLAAFLFFAVIITITIFEDPNFNEAVIYGFLVFPGLLLIFYPMAYGIQNDDDSKMLETIFGIPNYRYKVWLVRFVLTIGVAFVILYVLGHVANLTLYRFSILPILGQVLFPITFLSALAFMVSTLIRNGNGTAIVVVIVAFLFFVFAEPLEYSQYNVFLNPFSEPRGMSEFIWLTVIFKNRVYLVVATLLCLLYGMFNLQFRERFV
;
A
#
# COMPACT_ATOMS: atom_id res chain seq x y z
N MET A 1 -25.96 -3.71 20.51
CA MET A 1 -25.52 -3.03 19.28
C MET A 1 -24.78 -1.71 19.52
N LYS A 2 -25.32 -0.75 20.30
CA LYS A 2 -24.64 0.55 20.57
C LYS A 2 -23.21 0.42 21.14
N SER A 3 -22.97 -0.58 22.01
CA SER A 3 -21.65 -0.82 22.62
C SER A 3 -20.59 -1.30 21.59
N TYR A 4 -20.95 -2.19 20.66
CA TYR A 4 -20.03 -2.68 19.64
C TYR A 4 -19.63 -1.61 18.62
N LEU A 5 -20.60 -0.77 18.21
CA LEU A 5 -20.33 0.36 17.31
C LEU A 5 -19.43 1.40 17.98
N LEU A 6 -19.64 1.69 19.26
CA LEU A 6 -18.79 2.59 20.03
C LEU A 6 -17.35 2.05 20.15
N LEU A 7 -17.20 0.74 20.38
CA LEU A 7 -15.89 0.10 20.49
C LEU A 7 -15.15 0.11 19.14
N LEU A 8 -15.85 -0.18 18.04
CA LEU A 8 -15.32 -0.06 16.68
C LEU A 8 -14.87 1.38 16.39
N TYR A 9 -15.70 2.37 16.70
CA TYR A 9 -15.38 3.79 16.51
C TYR A 9 -14.13 4.20 17.29
N ARG A 10 -14.01 3.81 18.56
CA ARG A 10 -12.82 4.09 19.38
C ARG A 10 -11.57 3.44 18.79
N LEU A 11 -11.68 2.20 18.31
CA LEU A 11 -10.58 1.47 17.70
C LEU A 11 -10.13 2.10 16.38
N ILE A 12 -11.07 2.56 15.55
CA ILE A 12 -10.77 3.30 14.32
C ILE A 12 -10.08 4.64 14.64
N THR A 13 -10.67 5.43 15.52
CA THR A 13 -10.14 6.75 15.92
C THR A 13 -8.72 6.62 16.48
N TYR A 14 -8.49 5.59 17.28
CA TYR A 14 -7.17 5.26 17.80
C TYR A 14 -6.17 4.96 16.68
N ASN A 15 -6.50 4.02 15.78
CA ASN A 15 -5.58 3.63 14.70
C ASN A 15 -5.31 4.76 13.71
N VAL A 16 -6.31 5.59 13.40
CA VAL A 16 -6.11 6.80 12.59
C VAL A 16 -5.13 7.74 13.29
N LYS A 17 -5.25 7.95 14.61
CA LYS A 17 -4.28 8.76 15.36
C LYS A 17 -2.87 8.19 15.28
N VAL A 18 -2.70 6.86 15.34
CA VAL A 18 -1.39 6.21 15.18
C VAL A 18 -0.82 6.39 13.76
N ILE A 19 -1.66 6.25 12.73
CA ILE A 19 -1.25 6.41 11.33
C ILE A 19 -0.79 7.85 11.06
N PHE A 20 -1.56 8.84 11.51
CA PHE A 20 -1.26 10.26 11.30
C PHE A 20 -0.30 10.84 12.34
N ALA A 21 0.09 10.07 13.36
CA ALA A 21 1.09 10.52 14.32
C ALA A 21 2.47 10.68 13.64
N ASN A 22 3.31 11.50 14.27
CA ASN A 22 4.72 11.64 13.92
C ASN A 22 4.95 12.12 12.48
N LYS A 23 5.64 11.32 11.66
CA LYS A 23 6.24 11.76 10.39
C LYS A 23 5.37 11.46 9.16
N PHE A 24 4.18 10.88 9.32
CA PHE A 24 3.32 10.51 8.19
C PHE A 24 2.97 11.69 7.28
N VAL A 25 2.76 12.87 7.86
CA VAL A 25 2.47 14.10 7.10
C VAL A 25 3.56 14.40 6.06
N TYR A 26 4.83 14.12 6.36
CA TYR A 26 5.92 14.29 5.41
C TYR A 26 5.84 13.30 4.24
N PHE A 27 5.35 12.08 4.46
CA PHE A 27 5.11 11.11 3.40
C PHE A 27 3.93 11.49 2.52
N VAL A 28 2.87 12.06 3.11
CA VAL A 28 1.76 12.63 2.34
C VAL A 28 2.28 13.79 1.47
N LEU A 29 3.02 14.73 2.05
CA LEU A 29 3.59 15.85 1.29
C LEU A 29 4.53 15.36 0.18
N ALA A 30 5.38 14.38 0.47
CA ALA A 30 6.24 13.75 -0.53
C ALA A 30 5.42 13.10 -1.65
N ALA A 31 4.32 12.40 -1.34
CA ALA A 31 3.45 11.79 -2.33
C ALA A 31 2.86 12.83 -3.29
N PHE A 32 2.39 13.97 -2.79
CA PHE A 32 1.92 15.09 -3.62
C PHE A 32 3.05 15.71 -4.45
N LEU A 33 4.22 15.92 -3.86
CA LEU A 33 5.37 16.51 -4.54
C LEU A 33 5.88 15.61 -5.67
N PHE A 34 6.08 14.32 -5.41
CA PHE A 34 6.49 13.35 -6.42
C PHE A 34 5.47 13.26 -7.55
N PHE A 35 4.18 13.24 -7.21
CA PHE A 35 3.13 13.24 -8.23
C PHE A 35 3.20 14.47 -9.13
N ALA A 36 3.34 15.67 -8.55
CA ALA A 36 3.46 16.92 -9.31
C ALA A 36 4.72 16.94 -10.20
N VAL A 37 5.86 16.48 -9.67
CA VAL A 37 7.14 16.41 -10.41
C VAL A 37 7.02 15.45 -11.58
N ILE A 38 6.54 14.23 -11.35
CA ILE A 38 6.38 13.20 -12.40
C ILE A 38 5.47 13.73 -13.51
N ILE A 39 4.32 14.30 -13.15
CA ILE A 39 3.40 14.89 -14.14
C ILE A 39 4.09 15.99 -14.95
N THR A 40 4.79 16.90 -14.28
CA THR A 40 5.47 18.02 -14.93
C THR A 40 6.49 17.51 -15.94
N ILE A 41 7.34 16.56 -15.55
CA ILE A 41 8.34 15.94 -16.43
C ILE A 41 7.65 15.32 -17.65
N THR A 42 6.60 14.51 -17.44
CA THR A 42 5.93 13.83 -18.55
C THR A 42 5.23 14.80 -19.51
N ILE A 43 4.63 15.89 -19.01
CA ILE A 43 4.05 16.94 -19.89
C ILE A 43 5.11 17.52 -20.84
N PHE A 44 6.37 17.64 -20.40
CA PHE A 44 7.45 18.15 -21.24
C PHE A 44 8.05 17.11 -22.19
N GLU A 45 8.02 15.82 -21.83
CA GLU A 45 8.66 14.73 -22.60
C GLU A 45 7.74 14.06 -23.62
N ASP A 46 6.49 13.74 -23.26
CA ASP A 46 5.53 13.07 -24.16
C ASP A 46 4.09 13.49 -23.80
N PRO A 47 3.36 14.19 -24.70
CA PRO A 47 2.01 14.66 -24.44
C PRO A 47 0.94 13.56 -24.56
N ASN A 48 1.29 12.31 -24.87
CA ASN A 48 0.33 11.22 -25.04
C ASN A 48 -0.13 10.63 -23.70
N PHE A 49 -0.96 11.38 -22.98
CA PHE A 49 -1.62 10.91 -21.77
C PHE A 49 -2.67 9.85 -22.08
N ASN A 50 -2.53 8.69 -21.43
CA ASN A 50 -3.50 7.61 -21.46
C ASN A 50 -3.66 6.99 -20.06
N GLU A 51 -4.58 6.05 -19.92
CA GLU A 51 -4.86 5.39 -18.63
C GLU A 51 -3.65 4.60 -18.10
N ALA A 52 -2.81 4.07 -18.98
CA ALA A 52 -1.59 3.34 -18.60
C ALA A 52 -0.56 4.24 -17.91
N VAL A 53 -0.34 5.44 -18.45
CA VAL A 53 0.57 6.42 -17.85
C VAL A 53 0.03 6.89 -16.48
N ILE A 54 -1.26 7.18 -16.40
CA ILE A 54 -1.91 7.61 -15.15
C ILE A 54 -1.85 6.54 -14.06
N TYR A 55 -2.01 5.26 -14.43
CA TYR A 55 -1.79 4.15 -13.51
C TYR A 55 -0.38 4.21 -12.91
N GLY A 56 0.65 4.36 -13.74
CA GLY A 56 2.03 4.51 -13.29
C GLY A 56 2.24 5.68 -12.33
N PHE A 57 1.63 6.84 -12.63
CA PHE A 57 1.72 8.03 -11.78
C PHE A 57 1.11 7.84 -10.40
N LEU A 58 0.07 7.02 -10.26
CA LEU A 58 -0.61 6.78 -8.98
C LEU A 58 0.05 5.67 -8.14
N VAL A 59 0.74 4.71 -8.78
CA VAL A 59 1.46 3.64 -8.06
C VAL A 59 2.53 4.21 -7.14
N PHE A 60 3.36 5.14 -7.62
CA PHE A 60 4.49 5.63 -6.82
C PHE A 60 4.07 6.43 -5.56
N PRO A 61 3.13 7.40 -5.63
CA PRO A 61 2.53 8.02 -4.45
C PRO A 61 1.89 6.97 -3.52
N GLY A 62 1.22 5.96 -4.06
CA GLY A 62 0.63 4.88 -3.27
C GLY A 62 1.66 4.14 -2.42
N LEU A 63 2.85 3.87 -2.96
CA LEU A 63 3.95 3.22 -2.25
C LEU A 63 4.44 4.08 -1.07
N LEU A 64 4.62 5.37 -1.30
CA LEU A 64 5.04 6.31 -0.25
C LEU A 64 4.04 6.36 0.90
N LEU A 65 2.74 6.34 0.59
CA LEU A 65 1.66 6.41 1.59
C LEU A 65 1.60 5.18 2.49
N ILE A 66 1.96 3.98 2.00
CA ILE A 66 1.92 2.77 2.82
C ILE A 66 3.20 2.51 3.59
N PHE A 67 4.35 3.05 3.15
CA PHE A 67 5.64 2.75 3.78
C PHE A 67 5.69 3.16 5.25
N TYR A 68 5.33 4.40 5.56
CA TYR A 68 5.44 4.89 6.92
C TYR A 68 4.54 4.15 7.93
N PRO A 69 3.21 4.09 7.73
CA PRO A 69 2.33 3.46 8.72
C PRO A 69 2.59 1.96 8.91
N MET A 70 3.08 1.26 7.86
CA MET A 70 3.35 -0.17 7.95
C MET A 70 4.74 -0.50 8.49
N ALA A 71 5.76 0.29 8.15
CA ALA A 71 7.11 0.06 8.66
C ALA A 71 7.25 0.50 10.12
N TYR A 72 6.69 1.66 10.48
CA TYR A 72 6.83 2.24 11.82
C TYR A 72 5.70 1.84 12.77
N GLY A 73 4.67 1.13 12.30
CA GLY A 73 3.52 0.80 13.14
C GLY A 73 3.89 0.05 14.42
N ILE A 74 4.84 -0.90 14.36
CA ILE A 74 5.24 -1.70 15.53
C ILE A 74 6.09 -0.85 16.46
N GLN A 75 7.06 -0.12 15.90
CA GLN A 75 7.92 0.76 16.67
C GLN A 75 7.11 1.85 17.38
N ASN A 76 6.14 2.49 16.70
CA ASN A 76 5.29 3.52 17.30
C ASN A 76 4.45 2.96 18.46
N ASP A 77 3.99 1.71 18.35
CA ASP A 77 3.26 1.04 19.42
C ASP A 77 4.16 0.70 20.62
N ASP A 78 5.44 0.40 20.35
CA ASP A 78 6.46 0.13 21.37
C ASP A 78 6.85 1.42 22.11
N ASP A 79 7.20 2.46 21.35
CA ASP A 79 7.56 3.79 21.84
C ASP A 79 6.45 4.42 22.71
N SER A 80 5.19 4.06 22.47
CA SER A 80 4.03 4.52 23.24
C SER A 80 3.63 3.60 24.41
N LYS A 81 4.42 2.56 24.70
CA LYS A 81 4.11 1.50 25.71
C LYS A 81 2.78 0.79 25.48
N MET A 82 2.27 0.88 24.26
CA MET A 82 0.94 0.42 23.90
C MET A 82 0.98 -1.06 23.49
N LEU A 83 2.15 -1.55 23.05
CA LEU A 83 2.38 -2.98 22.82
C LEU A 83 2.03 -3.82 24.04
N GLU A 84 2.52 -3.48 25.24
CA GLU A 84 2.21 -4.24 26.46
C GLU A 84 0.70 -4.36 26.72
N THR A 85 -0.04 -3.26 26.48
CA THR A 85 -1.49 -3.24 26.62
C THR A 85 -2.17 -4.11 25.56
N ILE A 86 -1.73 -4.02 24.30
CA ILE A 86 -2.25 -4.84 23.20
C ILE A 86 -2.02 -6.34 23.46
N PHE A 87 -0.82 -6.70 23.94
CA PHE A 87 -0.43 -8.07 24.22
C PHE A 87 -1.06 -8.64 25.49
N GLY A 88 -1.39 -7.78 26.47
CA GLY A 88 -2.06 -8.18 27.71
C GLY A 88 -3.51 -8.63 27.54
N ILE A 89 -4.18 -8.23 26.46
CA ILE A 89 -5.57 -8.63 26.17
C ILE A 89 -5.58 -9.80 25.17
N PRO A 90 -6.13 -10.98 25.53
CA PRO A 90 -6.22 -12.12 24.63
C PRO A 90 -6.91 -11.77 23.31
N ASN A 91 -6.35 -12.23 22.19
CA ASN A 91 -6.88 -12.05 20.83
C ASN A 91 -7.09 -10.59 20.36
N TYR A 92 -6.60 -9.59 21.11
CA TYR A 92 -6.76 -8.17 20.75
C TYR A 92 -5.75 -7.71 19.71
N ARG A 93 -4.50 -8.19 19.81
CA ARG A 93 -3.38 -7.91 18.89
C ARG A 93 -3.75 -8.04 17.41
N TYR A 94 -4.39 -9.14 17.04
CA TYR A 94 -4.77 -9.41 15.66
C TYR A 94 -5.80 -8.42 15.14
N LYS A 95 -6.76 -8.03 15.98
CA LYS A 95 -7.84 -7.11 15.60
C LYS A 95 -7.28 -5.71 15.37
N VAL A 96 -6.43 -5.23 16.27
CA VAL A 96 -5.82 -3.90 16.15
C VAL A 96 -4.99 -3.82 14.87
N TRP A 97 -4.13 -4.81 14.62
CA TRP A 97 -3.27 -4.82 13.45
C TRP A 97 -4.03 -5.00 12.13
N LEU A 98 -5.05 -5.85 12.11
CA LEU A 98 -5.89 -6.01 10.92
C LEU A 98 -6.68 -4.73 10.61
N VAL A 99 -7.23 -4.08 11.64
CA VAL A 99 -7.95 -2.81 11.44
C VAL A 99 -6.98 -1.72 11.00
N ARG A 100 -5.78 -1.65 11.57
CA ARG A 100 -4.75 -0.71 11.13
C ARG A 100 -4.40 -0.91 9.66
N PHE A 101 -4.18 -2.15 9.24
CA PHE A 101 -3.89 -2.49 7.85
C PHE A 101 -4.99 -2.00 6.90
N VAL A 102 -6.26 -2.28 7.24
CA VAL A 102 -7.42 -1.82 6.45
C VAL A 102 -7.51 -0.30 6.42
N LEU A 103 -7.28 0.37 7.55
CA LEU A 103 -7.30 1.83 7.63
C LEU A 103 -6.18 2.47 6.82
N THR A 104 -4.97 1.90 6.85
CA THR A 104 -3.85 2.37 6.02
C THR A 104 -4.21 2.32 4.55
N ILE A 105 -4.79 1.20 4.08
CA ILE A 105 -5.26 1.08 2.69
C ILE A 105 -6.38 2.08 2.40
N GLY A 106 -7.32 2.27 3.33
CA GLY A 106 -8.40 3.25 3.19
C GLY A 106 -7.87 4.68 3.08
N VAL A 107 -6.89 5.06 3.90
CA VAL A 107 -6.22 6.37 3.83
C VAL A 107 -5.49 6.53 2.50
N ALA A 108 -4.74 5.50 2.07
CA ALA A 108 -4.08 5.52 0.77
C ALA A 108 -5.10 5.67 -0.37
N PHE A 109 -6.22 4.95 -0.34
CA PHE A 109 -7.29 5.09 -1.32
C PHE A 109 -7.86 6.51 -1.38
N VAL A 110 -8.16 7.12 -0.22
CA VAL A 110 -8.70 8.49 -0.17
C VAL A 110 -7.71 9.50 -0.75
N ILE A 111 -6.43 9.41 -0.39
CA ILE A 111 -5.41 10.33 -0.90
C ILE A 111 -5.18 10.11 -2.40
N LEU A 112 -5.07 8.86 -2.85
CA LEU A 112 -4.95 8.53 -4.27
C LEU A 112 -6.19 8.96 -5.06
N TYR A 113 -7.38 8.92 -4.46
CA TYR A 113 -8.61 9.44 -5.07
C TYR A 113 -8.53 10.95 -5.30
N VAL A 114 -7.99 11.71 -4.34
CA VAL A 114 -7.71 13.14 -4.51
C VAL A 114 -6.69 13.37 -5.63
N LEU A 115 -5.57 12.64 -5.63
CA LEU A 115 -4.55 12.75 -6.69
C LEU A 115 -5.10 12.36 -8.07
N GLY A 116 -5.92 11.32 -8.15
CA GLY A 116 -6.61 10.88 -9.36
C GLY A 116 -7.56 11.95 -9.90
N HIS A 117 -8.28 12.66 -9.04
CA HIS A 117 -9.09 13.83 -9.43
C HIS A 117 -8.23 14.96 -9.97
N VAL A 118 -7.09 15.25 -9.35
CA VAL A 118 -6.14 16.25 -9.85
C VAL A 118 -5.65 15.87 -11.25
N ALA A 119 -5.23 14.62 -11.48
CA ALA A 119 -4.84 14.15 -12.82
C ALA A 119 -6.01 14.21 -13.82
N ASN A 120 -7.23 13.88 -13.40
CA ASN A 120 -8.40 13.95 -14.27
C ASN A 120 -8.71 15.39 -14.72
N LEU A 121 -8.55 16.36 -13.81
CA LEU A 121 -8.77 17.76 -14.10
C LEU A 121 -7.65 18.39 -14.95
N THR A 122 -6.41 17.94 -14.77
CA THR A 122 -5.22 18.60 -15.34
C THR A 122 -4.70 17.94 -16.62
N LEU A 123 -4.83 16.62 -16.77
CA LEU A 123 -4.17 15.86 -17.83
C LEU A 123 -5.14 15.29 -18.86
N TYR A 124 -5.93 14.30 -18.45
CA TYR A 124 -6.76 13.50 -19.34
C TYR A 124 -8.02 13.07 -18.60
N ARG A 125 -9.15 12.99 -19.31
CA ARG A 125 -10.42 12.55 -18.73
C ARG A 125 -10.50 11.03 -18.76
N PHE A 126 -10.52 10.41 -17.59
CA PHE A 126 -10.61 8.95 -17.43
C PHE A 126 -11.57 8.57 -16.30
N SER A 127 -11.90 7.30 -16.22
CA SER A 127 -12.65 6.76 -15.07
C SER A 127 -11.72 6.49 -13.90
N ILE A 128 -11.88 7.24 -12.81
CA ILE A 128 -10.95 7.20 -11.66
C ILE A 128 -11.02 5.87 -10.91
N LEU A 129 -12.23 5.34 -10.67
CA LEU A 129 -12.42 4.16 -9.83
C LEU A 129 -11.77 2.88 -10.40
N PRO A 130 -11.88 2.55 -11.71
CA PRO A 130 -11.17 1.41 -12.30
C PRO A 130 -9.66 1.50 -12.11
N ILE A 131 -9.04 2.65 -12.39
CA ILE A 131 -7.58 2.82 -12.26
C ILE A 131 -7.16 2.66 -10.79
N LEU A 132 -7.84 3.32 -9.87
CA LEU A 132 -7.53 3.20 -8.44
C LEU A 132 -7.71 1.77 -7.93
N GLY A 133 -8.77 1.08 -8.36
CA GLY A 133 -8.99 -0.32 -8.01
C GLY A 133 -7.82 -1.20 -8.44
N GLN A 134 -7.25 -0.95 -9.62
CA GLN A 134 -6.07 -1.66 -10.11
C GLN A 134 -4.81 -1.30 -9.34
N VAL A 135 -4.60 -0.01 -9.01
CA VAL A 135 -3.46 0.46 -8.21
C VAL A 135 -3.48 -0.13 -6.80
N LEU A 136 -4.66 -0.35 -6.21
CA LEU A 136 -4.76 -0.89 -4.85
C LEU A 136 -4.20 -2.31 -4.70
N PHE A 137 -4.15 -3.14 -5.76
CA PHE A 137 -3.60 -4.50 -5.68
C PHE A 137 -2.11 -4.52 -5.27
N PRO A 138 -1.18 -3.88 -6.02
CA PRO A 138 0.22 -3.83 -5.61
C PRO A 138 0.42 -3.10 -4.28
N ILE A 139 -0.34 -2.03 -4.02
CA ILE A 139 -0.24 -1.25 -2.78
C ILE A 139 -0.64 -2.09 -1.56
N THR A 140 -1.70 -2.88 -1.68
CA THR A 140 -2.17 -3.79 -0.63
C THR A 140 -1.16 -4.90 -0.35
N PHE A 141 -0.58 -5.48 -1.40
CA PHE A 141 0.47 -6.49 -1.28
C PHE A 141 1.72 -5.94 -0.59
N LEU A 142 2.23 -4.79 -1.03
CA LEU A 142 3.45 -4.20 -0.45
C LEU A 142 3.21 -3.67 0.97
N SER A 143 1.99 -3.24 1.29
CA SER A 143 1.58 -2.93 2.66
C SER A 143 1.66 -4.17 3.56
N ALA A 144 1.18 -5.33 3.07
CA ALA A 144 1.20 -6.58 3.82
C ALA A 144 2.63 -7.10 4.00
N LEU A 145 3.46 -6.98 2.96
CA LEU A 145 4.88 -7.29 3.02
C LEU A 145 5.62 -6.39 4.02
N ALA A 146 5.36 -5.08 3.98
CA ALA A 146 5.96 -4.13 4.92
C ALA A 146 5.58 -4.44 6.37
N PHE A 147 4.32 -4.81 6.60
CA PHE A 147 3.88 -5.31 7.91
C PHE A 147 4.64 -6.57 8.32
N MET A 148 4.72 -7.56 7.44
CA MET A 148 5.45 -8.80 7.70
C MET A 148 6.90 -8.52 8.09
N VAL A 149 7.61 -7.68 7.33
CA VAL A 149 8.99 -7.28 7.62
C VAL A 149 9.09 -6.48 8.93
N SER A 150 8.11 -5.63 9.24
CA SER A 150 8.06 -4.90 10.51
C SER A 150 8.06 -5.84 11.71
N THR A 151 7.31 -6.96 11.63
CA THR A 151 7.23 -7.95 12.72
C THR A 151 8.51 -8.74 12.92
N LEU A 152 9.34 -8.84 11.87
CA LEU A 152 10.63 -9.51 11.88
C LEU A 152 11.73 -8.62 12.47
N ILE A 153 11.81 -7.38 11.99
CA ILE A 153 12.91 -6.45 12.33
C ILE A 153 12.62 -5.67 13.61
N ARG A 154 11.35 -5.30 13.84
CA ARG A 154 10.88 -4.54 15.02
C ARG A 154 11.51 -3.16 15.19
N ASN A 155 12.16 -2.65 14.16
CA ASN A 155 12.71 -1.30 14.09
C ASN A 155 12.19 -0.65 12.81
N GLY A 156 11.49 0.47 12.93
CA GLY A 156 10.85 1.16 11.81
C GLY A 156 11.83 1.66 10.77
N ASN A 157 13.02 2.13 11.16
CA ASN A 157 14.06 2.53 10.21
C ASN A 157 14.59 1.32 9.44
N GLY A 158 14.91 0.23 10.15
CA GLY A 158 15.40 -1.02 9.53
C GLY A 158 14.38 -1.63 8.58
N THR A 159 13.10 -1.65 8.99
CA THR A 159 11.99 -2.09 8.13
C THR A 159 11.83 -1.20 6.91
N ALA A 160 11.86 0.12 7.07
CA ALA A 160 11.73 1.03 5.94
C ALA A 160 12.84 0.78 4.90
N ILE A 161 14.10 0.62 5.33
CA ILE A 161 15.22 0.33 4.43
C ILE A 161 14.98 -0.98 3.66
N VAL A 162 14.64 -2.07 4.36
CA VAL A 162 14.41 -3.37 3.71
C VAL A 162 13.24 -3.31 2.74
N VAL A 163 12.14 -2.68 3.13
CA VAL A 163 10.95 -2.54 2.27
C VAL A 163 11.25 -1.69 1.04
N VAL A 164 12.02 -0.61 1.17
CA VAL A 164 12.45 0.21 0.03
C VAL A 164 13.33 -0.59 -0.93
N ILE A 165 14.30 -1.36 -0.42
CA ILE A 165 15.14 -2.23 -1.26
C ILE A 165 14.29 -3.25 -2.01
N VAL A 166 13.33 -3.89 -1.33
CA VAL A 166 12.46 -4.89 -1.98
C VAL A 166 11.52 -4.24 -3.00
N ALA A 167 10.93 -3.08 -2.70
CA ALA A 167 10.10 -2.35 -3.65
C ALA A 167 10.91 -1.91 -4.88
N PHE A 168 12.15 -1.47 -4.68
CA PHE A 168 13.07 -1.13 -5.76
C PHE A 168 13.42 -2.36 -6.62
N LEU A 169 13.66 -3.53 -6.01
CA LEU A 169 13.85 -4.77 -6.77
C LEU A 169 12.64 -5.08 -7.66
N PHE A 170 11.43 -5.02 -7.11
CA PHE A 170 10.21 -5.20 -7.92
C PHE A 170 10.08 -4.17 -9.04
N PHE A 171 10.52 -2.94 -8.80
CA PHE A 171 10.50 -1.88 -9.81
C PHE A 171 11.49 -2.15 -10.94
N VAL A 172 12.73 -2.57 -10.63
CA VAL A 172 13.74 -2.96 -11.63
C VAL A 172 13.25 -4.13 -12.50
N PHE A 173 12.53 -5.08 -11.91
CA PHE A 173 11.94 -6.20 -12.66
C PHE A 173 10.62 -5.87 -13.36
N ALA A 174 10.06 -4.67 -13.20
CA ALA A 174 8.75 -4.32 -13.77
C ALA A 174 8.75 -4.32 -15.30
N GLU A 175 9.81 -3.80 -15.93
CA GLU A 175 9.94 -3.77 -17.39
C GLU A 175 10.31 -5.15 -17.97
N PRO A 176 11.31 -5.90 -17.46
CA PRO A 176 11.57 -7.27 -17.91
C PRO A 176 10.38 -8.23 -17.77
N LEU A 177 9.45 -7.93 -16.85
CA LEU A 177 8.25 -8.71 -16.58
C LEU A 177 6.98 -8.04 -17.08
N GLU A 178 7.04 -7.07 -18.01
CA GLU A 178 5.89 -6.25 -18.43
C GLU A 178 4.63 -7.08 -18.76
N TYR A 179 4.78 -8.22 -19.44
CA TYR A 179 3.66 -9.11 -19.83
C TYR A 179 3.53 -10.36 -18.97
N SER A 180 4.23 -10.41 -17.84
CA SER A 180 4.24 -11.54 -16.94
C SER A 180 3.23 -11.36 -15.81
N GLN A 181 2.52 -12.44 -15.51
CA GLN A 181 1.65 -12.54 -14.33
C GLN A 181 2.38 -12.32 -12.99
N TYR A 182 3.72 -12.37 -12.96
CA TYR A 182 4.52 -12.15 -11.75
C TYR A 182 4.95 -10.71 -11.52
N ASN A 183 4.65 -9.80 -12.44
CA ASN A 183 4.99 -8.39 -12.29
C ASN A 183 4.09 -7.75 -11.22
N VAL A 184 4.68 -7.33 -10.10
CA VAL A 184 3.92 -6.68 -9.02
C VAL A 184 3.21 -5.42 -9.53
N PHE A 185 3.86 -4.67 -10.41
CA PHE A 185 3.35 -3.42 -10.95
C PHE A 185 2.66 -3.59 -12.31
N LEU A 186 2.24 -4.81 -12.68
CA LEU A 186 1.58 -5.11 -13.95
C LEU A 186 0.48 -4.10 -14.27
N ASN A 187 0.72 -3.30 -15.30
CA ASN A 187 -0.18 -2.28 -15.77
C ASN A 187 -1.26 -2.92 -16.65
N PRO A 188 -2.54 -2.91 -16.24
CA PRO A 188 -3.59 -3.59 -17.00
C PRO A 188 -4.05 -2.78 -18.23
N PHE A 189 -3.68 -1.50 -18.32
CA PHE A 189 -4.12 -0.58 -19.37
C PHE A 189 -3.12 -0.50 -20.54
N SER A 190 -1.98 -1.18 -20.46
CA SER A 190 -0.98 -1.30 -21.52
C SER A 190 -1.13 -2.63 -22.25
N GLU A 191 -2.12 -2.73 -23.14
CA GLU A 191 -2.34 -3.96 -23.91
C GLU A 191 -1.20 -4.21 -24.92
N PRO A 192 -0.56 -5.40 -24.92
CA PRO A 192 0.52 -5.71 -25.83
C PRO A 192 0.03 -5.84 -27.27
N ARG A 193 0.73 -5.19 -28.21
CA ARG A 193 0.46 -5.35 -29.64
C ARG A 193 0.79 -6.79 -30.07
N GLY A 194 -0.25 -7.56 -30.42
CA GLY A 194 -0.10 -8.94 -30.91
C GLY A 194 -0.48 -10.02 -29.90
N MET A 195 -0.95 -9.65 -28.70
CA MET A 195 -1.63 -10.56 -27.80
C MET A 195 -3.15 -10.45 -28.02
N SER A 196 -3.88 -11.57 -27.93
CA SER A 196 -5.34 -11.48 -27.93
C SER A 196 -5.83 -10.93 -26.58
N GLU A 197 -6.89 -10.12 -26.63
CA GLU A 197 -7.52 -9.53 -25.44
C GLU A 197 -7.83 -10.59 -24.36
N PHE A 198 -8.30 -11.77 -24.78
CA PHE A 198 -8.59 -12.88 -23.87
C PHE A 198 -7.36 -13.38 -23.10
N ILE A 199 -6.20 -13.50 -23.77
CA ILE A 199 -4.95 -13.90 -23.10
C ILE A 199 -4.51 -12.80 -22.14
N TRP A 200 -4.61 -11.55 -22.55
CA TRP A 200 -4.21 -10.41 -21.71
C TRP A 200 -5.04 -10.32 -20.42
N LEU A 201 -6.37 -10.43 -20.54
CA LEU A 201 -7.27 -10.50 -19.39
C LEU A 201 -6.95 -11.68 -18.47
N THR A 202 -6.55 -12.82 -19.04
CA THR A 202 -6.12 -13.99 -18.26
C THR A 202 -4.84 -13.70 -17.48
N VAL A 203 -3.86 -13.01 -18.09
CA VAL A 203 -2.61 -12.61 -17.41
C VAL A 203 -2.91 -11.65 -16.27
N ILE A 204 -3.73 -10.62 -16.51
CA ILE A 204 -4.15 -9.66 -15.47
C ILE A 204 -4.85 -10.40 -14.33
N PHE A 205 -5.82 -11.27 -14.64
CA PHE A 205 -6.57 -12.01 -13.64
C PHE A 205 -5.64 -12.85 -12.75
N LYS A 206 -4.73 -13.63 -13.35
CA LYS A 206 -3.76 -14.44 -12.60
C LYS A 206 -2.85 -13.57 -11.74
N ASN A 207 -2.37 -12.45 -12.27
CA ASN A 207 -1.58 -11.50 -11.50
C ASN A 207 -2.33 -10.99 -10.27
N ARG A 208 -3.59 -10.56 -10.41
CA ARG A 208 -4.40 -10.08 -9.27
C ARG A 208 -4.64 -11.18 -8.24
N VAL A 209 -4.89 -12.41 -8.69
CA VAL A 209 -4.98 -13.57 -7.80
C VAL A 209 -3.67 -13.78 -7.04
N TYR A 210 -2.50 -13.73 -7.71
CA TYR A 210 -1.22 -13.87 -7.04
C TYR A 210 -0.95 -12.77 -6.02
N LEU A 211 -1.25 -11.51 -6.34
CA LEU A 211 -1.11 -10.41 -5.39
C LEU A 211 -2.01 -10.57 -4.17
N VAL A 212 -3.26 -11.01 -4.35
CA VAL A 212 -4.18 -11.29 -3.24
C VAL A 212 -3.67 -12.44 -2.37
N VAL A 213 -3.27 -13.56 -2.98
CA VAL A 213 -2.73 -14.72 -2.25
C VAL A 213 -1.46 -14.33 -1.48
N ALA A 214 -0.54 -13.61 -2.12
CA ALA A 214 0.70 -13.16 -1.49
C ALA A 214 0.43 -12.16 -0.34
N THR A 215 -0.56 -11.27 -0.51
CA THR A 215 -1.04 -10.38 0.57
C THR A 215 -1.50 -11.20 1.77
N LEU A 216 -2.37 -12.19 1.56
CA LEU A 216 -2.90 -13.03 2.63
C LEU A 216 -1.79 -13.79 3.35
N LEU A 217 -0.85 -14.37 2.61
CA LEU A 217 0.30 -15.07 3.19
C LEU A 217 1.18 -14.14 4.03
N CYS A 218 1.51 -12.95 3.53
CA CYS A 218 2.31 -11.95 4.27
C CYS A 218 1.59 -11.47 5.54
N LEU A 219 0.28 -11.22 5.45
CA LEU A 219 -0.54 -10.85 6.60
C LEU A 219 -0.56 -11.96 7.65
N LEU A 220 -0.83 -13.20 7.24
CA LEU A 220 -0.87 -14.35 8.14
C LEU A 220 0.48 -14.55 8.82
N TYR A 221 1.58 -14.43 8.08
CA TYR A 221 2.93 -14.54 8.64
C TYR A 221 3.23 -13.42 9.64
N GLY A 222 2.90 -12.17 9.31
CA GLY A 222 3.06 -11.04 10.22
C GLY A 222 2.23 -11.21 11.50
N MET A 223 0.97 -11.65 11.36
CA MET A 223 0.11 -11.95 12.50
C MET A 223 0.64 -13.13 13.33
N PHE A 224 1.17 -14.17 12.71
CA PHE A 224 1.79 -15.30 13.39
C PHE A 224 2.99 -14.86 14.22
N ASN A 225 3.85 -13.98 13.71
CA ASN A 225 4.97 -13.45 14.47
C ASN A 225 4.54 -12.68 15.72
N LEU A 226 3.42 -11.96 15.65
CA LEU A 226 2.82 -11.28 16.81
C LEU A 226 2.30 -12.27 17.89
N GLN A 227 2.40 -13.58 17.73
CA GLN A 227 2.08 -14.52 18.82
C GLN A 227 3.12 -14.52 19.92
N PHE A 228 4.38 -14.34 19.56
CA PHE A 228 5.52 -14.51 20.46
C PHE A 228 5.78 -13.21 21.22
N ARG A 229 4.99 -12.96 22.28
CA ARG A 229 5.09 -11.73 23.11
C ARG A 229 6.52 -11.41 23.56
N GLU A 230 7.29 -12.42 23.95
CA GLU A 230 8.68 -12.32 24.45
C GLU A 230 9.65 -11.68 23.45
N ARG A 231 9.24 -11.60 22.19
CA ARG A 231 10.05 -11.00 21.13
C ARG A 231 9.83 -9.48 21.02
N PHE A 232 8.79 -8.94 21.66
CA PHE A 232 8.37 -7.54 21.53
C PHE A 232 8.32 -6.80 22.88
N VAL A 233 8.66 -7.46 23.99
CA VAL A 233 8.69 -6.91 25.36
C VAL A 233 10.03 -7.25 25.97
#